data_AF-A0A1G2U482-F1
#
_entry.id   AF-A0A1G2U482-F1
#
_cell.length_a   1.000
_cell.length_b   1.000
_cell.length_c   1.000
_cell.angle_alpha   90.00
_cell.angle_beta   90.00
_cell.angle_gamma   90.00
#
_symmetry.space_group_name_H-M   'P 1'
#
loop_
_entity.id
_entity.type
_entity.pdbx_description
1 polymer ?
#
loop_
_entity_poly.entity_id
_entity_poly.type
_entity_poly.pdbx_seq_one_letter_code
_entity_poly.pdbx_strand_id
1 'polypeptide(L)' 'MSQDNLIQLKNKETGEVYFTRKNRKKVERKIELKKYSKKLRKRVTFKEAKK' A
#
# COMPACT_ATOMS: atom_id res chain seq x y z
N MET A 1 -9.81 4.91 17.23
CA MET A 1 -8.38 5.18 17.45
C MET A 1 -7.74 5.74 16.16
N SER A 2 -6.71 6.57 16.28
CA SER A 2 -6.08 7.28 15.13
C SER A 2 -5.56 6.36 14.00
N GLN A 3 -5.31 5.07 14.29
CA GLN A 3 -4.71 4.11 13.35
C GLN A 3 -5.69 3.13 12.70
N ASP A 4 -7.00 3.21 12.97
CA ASP A 4 -7.96 2.18 12.52
C ASP A 4 -8.05 2.06 11.00
N ASN A 5 -7.77 3.15 10.29
CA ASN A 5 -7.82 3.23 8.82
C ASN A 5 -6.43 3.16 8.17
N LEU A 6 -5.36 2.99 8.94
CA LEU A 6 -4.00 2.91 8.42
C LEU A 6 -3.77 1.53 7.77
N ILE A 7 -3.27 1.54 6.55
CA ILE A 7 -2.93 0.35 5.78
C ILE A 7 -1.50 0.43 5.24
N GLN A 8 -0.89 -0.74 5.05
CA GLN A 8 0.42 -0.87 4.42
C GLN A 8 0.25 -1.27 2.95
N LEU A 9 1.01 -0.65 2.07
CA LEU A 9 1.16 -1.03 0.67
C LEU A 9 2.58 -1.55 0.48
N LYS A 10 2.72 -2.85 0.21
CA LYS A 10 4.02 -3.50 0.06
C LYS A 10 4.24 -3.90 -1.40
N ASN A 11 5.45 -3.68 -1.89
CA ASN A 11 5.92 -4.32 -3.11
C ASN A 11 6.56 -5.68 -2.76
N LYS A 12 6.11 -6.75 -3.43
CA LYS A 12 6.65 -8.09 -3.23
C LYS A 12 8.12 -8.21 -3.64
N GLU A 13 8.53 -7.51 -4.70
CA GLU A 13 9.88 -7.63 -5.28
C GLU A 13 10.92 -6.85 -4.47
N THR A 14 10.59 -5.64 -4.02
CA THR A 14 11.56 -4.73 -3.40
C THR A 14 11.48 -4.68 -1.87
N GLY A 15 10.41 -5.22 -1.30
CA GLY A 15 10.10 -5.13 0.13
C GLY A 15 9.78 -3.72 0.62
N GLU A 16 9.67 -2.74 -0.28
CA GLU A 16 9.34 -1.35 0.06
C GLU A 16 7.89 -1.24 0.55
N VAL A 17 7.69 -0.41 1.57
CA VAL A 17 6.40 -0.21 2.22
C VAL A 17 6.01 1.25 2.18
N TYR A 18 4.78 1.51 1.74
CA TYR A 18 4.12 2.80 1.89
C TYR A 18 2.99 2.67 2.90
N PHE A 19 2.86 3.67 3.76
CA PHE A 19 1.72 3.80 4.65
C PHE A 19 0.70 4.74 4.01
N THR A 20 -0.54 4.30 3.93
CA THR A 20 -1.65 5.13 3.48
C THR A 20 -2.89 4.86 4.31
N ARG A 21 -3.93 5.68 4.12
CA ARG A 21 -5.21 5.50 4.79
C ARG A 21 -6.24 4.96 3.81
N LYS A 22 -7.08 4.03 4.28
CA LYS A 22 -8.19 3.46 3.53
C LYS A 22 -9.45 3.54 4.36
N ASN A 23 -10.53 4.02 3.76
CA ASN A 23 -11.87 3.93 4.35
C ASN A 23 -12.42 2.52 4.13
N ARG A 24 -12.38 1.69 5.17
CA ARG A 24 -12.81 0.28 5.11
C ARG A 24 -14.30 0.10 4.80
N LYS A 25 -15.15 1.10 5.08
CA LYS A 25 -16.61 1.03 4.81
C LYS A 25 -16.97 1.27 3.35
N LYS A 26 -16.19 2.10 2.65
CA LYS A 26 -16.46 2.46 1.24
C LYS A 26 -15.66 1.63 0.25
N VAL A 27 -14.50 1.10 0.68
CA VAL A 27 -13.60 0.33 -0.18
C VAL A 27 -13.36 -1.02 0.45
N GLU A 28 -14.13 -2.01 0.01
CA GLU A 28 -14.05 -3.39 0.52
C GLU A 28 -12.96 -4.21 -0.17
N ARG A 29 -12.61 -3.86 -1.42
CA ARG A 29 -11.56 -4.53 -2.19
C ARG A 29 -10.15 -4.22 -1.68
N LYS A 30 -9.19 -5.13 -1.94
CA LYS A 30 -7.77 -4.86 -1.72
C LYS A 30 -7.29 -3.78 -2.68
N ILE A 31 -6.51 -2.83 -2.17
CA ILE A 31 -5.95 -1.74 -2.97
C ILE A 31 -4.67 -2.19 -3.68
N GLU A 32 -4.60 -1.95 -4.98
CA GLU A 32 -3.38 -2.06 -5.78
C GLU A 32 -3.09 -0.69 -6.40
N LEU A 33 -1.93 -0.11 -6.12
CA LEU A 33 -1.54 1.21 -6.61
C LEU A 33 -0.17 1.16 -7.27
N LYS A 34 -0.05 1.78 -8.44
CA LYS A 34 1.25 2.03 -9.07
C LYS A 34 1.92 3.20 -8.35
N LYS A 35 3.03 2.91 -7.65
CA LYS A 35 3.86 3.92 -6.96
C LYS A 35 5.30 3.81 -7.44
N TYR A 36 6.05 4.89 -7.27
CA TYR A 36 7.47 4.89 -7.60
C TYR A 36 8.24 4.03 -6.58
N SER A 37 9.06 3.11 -7.07
CA SER A 37 10.03 2.39 -6.24
C SER A 37 11.35 3.12 -6.25
N LYS A 38 11.92 3.42 -5.07
CA LYS A 38 13.21 4.10 -4.98
C LYS A 38 14.35 3.16 -5.37
N LYS A 39 14.23 1.86 -5.07
CA LYS A 39 15.21 0.83 -5.44
C LYS A 39 15.25 0.58 -6.95
N LEU A 40 14.10 0.39 -7.58
CA LEU A 40 14.03 0.07 -9.01
C LEU A 40 14.01 1.31 -9.91
N ARG A 41 13.85 2.51 -9.32
CA ARG A 41 13.73 3.79 -10.02
C ARG A 41 12.63 3.84 -11.09
N LYS A 42 11.60 3.01 -10.92
CA LYS A 42 10.46 2.90 -11.84
C LYS A 42 9.15 2.79 -11.07
N ARG A 43 8.02 3.07 -11.75
CA ARG A 43 6.69 2.88 -11.14
C ARG A 43 6.30 1.41 -11.21
N VAL A 44 6.03 0.83 -10.06
CA VAL A 44 5.67 -0.58 -9.87
C VAL A 44 4.38 -0.70 -9.07
N THR A 45 3.71 -1.83 -9.17
CA THR A 45 2.44 -2.06 -8.49
C THR A 45 2.68 -2.50 -7.05
N PHE A 46 2.21 -1.71 -6.09
CA PHE A 46 2.19 -2.04 -4.68
C PHE A 46 0.82 -2.61 -4.30
N LYS A 47 0.81 -3.67 -3.49
CA LYS A 47 -0.41 -4.33 -3.04
C LYS A 47 -0.62 -4.11 -1.55
N GLU A 48 -1.88 -4.03 -1.13
CA GLU A 48 -2.24 -3.93 0.28
C GLU A 48 -1.76 -5.15 1.06
N ALA A 49 -1.01 -4.88 2.13
CA ALA A 49 -0.52 -5.85 3.10
C ALA A 49 -1.15 -5.55 4.47
N LYS A 50 -1.32 -6.61 5.29
CA LYS A 50 -1.73 -6.43 6.68
C LYS A 50 -0.60 -5.72 7.44
N LYS A 51 -1.00 -4.90 8.42
CA LYS A 51 -0.07 -4.29 9.37
C LYS A 51 0.62 -5.38 10.19
#